data_AF-A0A7S2J4K8-F1
#
_entry.id   AF-A0A7S2J4K8-F1
#
_cell.length_a   1.000
_cell.length_b   1.000
_cell.length_c   1.000
_cell.angle_alpha   90.00
_cell.angle_beta   90.00
_cell.angle_gamma   90.00
#
_symmetry.space_group_name_H-M   'P 1'
#
loop_
_entity.id
_entity.type
_entity.pdbx_description
1 polymer ?
#
loop_
_entity_poly.entity_id
_entity_poly.type
_entity_poly.pdbx_seq_one_letter_code
_entity_poly.pdbx_strand_id
1 'polypeptide(L)'
;AVGGLGAAQVVPSGWGQAGGGAALDLLAGHITPHMGSRGYFAETCTAGVYNHSQYLALNMLGRTISFTVNLKGAGCGCNAAFYLVNMRQNRQLSTCHDYHCDAKKVCGVACAEIDIMEANMFAWHSTVHTMIDRTGAPGGFGGGDGYDGPRDW
;
A
#
# COMPACT_ATOMS: atom_id res chain seq x y z
N ALA A 1 6.40 -20.07 -19.16
CA ALA A 1 6.78 -18.70 -18.75
C ALA A 1 5.68 -18.14 -17.87
N VAL A 2 5.99 -17.59 -16.70
CA VAL A 2 5.00 -16.82 -15.92
C VAL A 2 5.00 -15.42 -16.51
N GLY A 3 3.92 -15.03 -17.18
CA GLY A 3 3.75 -13.66 -17.71
C GLY A 3 3.53 -12.66 -16.57
N GLY A 4 4.12 -11.48 -16.67
CA GLY A 4 3.94 -10.37 -15.71
C GLY A 4 2.93 -9.33 -16.18
N LEU A 5 2.65 -8.33 -15.33
CA LEU A 5 1.71 -7.24 -15.62
C LEU A 5 2.20 -6.27 -16.72
N GLY A 6 3.52 -6.17 -16.92
CA GLY A 6 4.13 -5.13 -17.76
C GLY A 6 4.48 -3.88 -16.95
N ALA A 7 4.68 -2.76 -17.65
CA ALA A 7 5.00 -1.48 -17.00
C ALA A 7 3.76 -0.86 -16.35
N ALA A 8 3.94 -0.28 -15.17
CA ALA A 8 2.92 0.50 -14.47
C ALA A 8 3.44 1.92 -14.18
N GLN A 9 2.52 2.87 -14.07
CA GLN A 9 2.79 4.22 -13.58
C GLN A 9 2.75 4.25 -12.05
N VAL A 10 3.34 5.28 -11.45
CA VAL A 10 3.23 5.55 -10.01
C VAL A 10 2.63 6.93 -9.81
N VAL A 11 1.60 7.00 -8.98
CA VAL A 11 0.92 8.24 -8.58
C VAL A 11 1.27 8.53 -7.11
N PRO A 12 2.11 9.54 -6.82
CA PRO A 12 2.41 9.94 -5.44
C PRO A 12 1.21 10.66 -4.81
N SER A 13 0.91 10.37 -3.55
CA SER A 13 -0.12 11.08 -2.78
C SER A 13 0.36 12.48 -2.39
N GLY A 14 -0.58 13.43 -2.26
CA GLY A 14 -0.31 14.82 -1.89
C GLY A 14 0.50 15.66 -2.91
N TRP A 15 0.76 15.17 -4.11
CA TRP A 15 1.43 15.94 -5.17
C TRP A 15 0.62 17.17 -5.58
N GLY A 16 1.30 18.32 -5.65
CA GLY A 16 0.70 19.59 -6.07
C GLY A 16 -0.24 20.26 -5.05
N GLN A 17 -0.32 19.75 -3.81
CA GLN A 17 -1.16 20.31 -2.74
C GLN A 17 -0.33 21.20 -1.78
N ALA A 18 -0.97 22.22 -1.19
CA ALA A 18 -0.34 23.05 -0.17
C ALA A 18 -0.09 22.23 1.11
N GLY A 19 1.15 22.16 1.58
CA GLY A 19 1.55 21.21 2.63
C GLY A 19 1.67 19.76 2.13
N GLY A 20 2.00 19.59 0.84
CA GLY A 20 1.93 18.35 0.07
C GLY A 20 2.62 17.11 0.66
N GLY A 21 2.38 15.98 0.00
CA GLY A 21 2.84 14.66 0.45
C GLY A 21 4.36 14.54 0.50
N ALA A 22 4.86 13.66 1.37
CA ALA A 22 6.29 13.38 1.45
C ALA A 22 6.82 12.72 0.16
N ALA A 23 8.12 12.89 -0.09
CA ALA A 23 8.75 12.46 -1.33
C ALA A 23 8.66 10.94 -1.57
N LEU A 24 8.47 10.59 -2.84
CA LEU A 24 8.49 9.22 -3.33
C LEU A 24 9.35 9.19 -4.59
N ASP A 25 10.58 8.72 -4.47
CA ASP A 25 11.55 8.79 -5.56
C ASP A 25 11.42 7.58 -6.48
N LEU A 26 11.42 7.83 -7.79
CA LEU A 26 11.50 6.81 -8.83
C LEU A 26 12.84 6.93 -9.56
N LEU A 27 13.74 6.00 -9.30
CA LEU A 27 15.07 5.99 -9.93
C LEU A 27 15.44 4.59 -10.40
N ALA A 28 15.78 4.46 -11.69
CA ALA A 28 16.25 3.20 -12.29
C ALA A 28 15.36 1.98 -11.96
N GLY A 29 14.03 2.16 -12.01
CA GLY A 29 13.06 1.10 -11.71
C GLY A 29 12.84 0.79 -10.23
N HIS A 30 13.46 1.54 -9.32
CA HIS A 30 13.27 1.42 -7.88
C HIS A 30 12.36 2.54 -7.37
N ILE A 31 11.47 2.18 -6.45
CA ILE A 31 10.63 3.13 -5.72
C ILE A 31 11.24 3.29 -4.32
N THR A 32 11.59 4.52 -3.94
CA THR A 32 12.14 4.83 -2.61
C THR A 32 11.16 5.73 -1.87
N PRO A 33 10.32 5.16 -0.99
CA PRO A 33 9.45 5.95 -0.13
C PRO A 33 10.25 6.62 1.00
N HIS A 34 10.02 7.92 1.20
CA HIS A 34 10.48 8.63 2.39
C HIS A 34 9.44 8.57 3.51
N MET A 35 9.83 8.95 4.73
CA MET A 35 8.92 8.94 5.88
C MET A 35 7.65 9.76 5.60
N GLY A 36 6.49 9.13 5.82
CA GLY A 36 5.19 9.75 5.56
C GLY A 36 4.75 9.75 4.09
N SER A 37 5.53 9.17 3.18
CA SER A 37 5.17 9.09 1.76
C SER A 37 4.20 7.94 1.52
N ARG A 38 3.37 8.10 0.49
CA ARG A 38 2.47 7.07 -0.03
C ARG A 38 2.37 7.21 -1.54
N GLY A 39 2.35 6.10 -2.25
CA GLY A 39 2.18 6.06 -3.69
C GLY A 39 1.32 4.90 -4.15
N TYR A 40 0.75 5.03 -5.34
CA TYR A 40 -0.19 4.07 -5.90
C TYR A 40 0.28 3.65 -7.29
N PHE A 41 0.20 2.36 -7.59
CA PHE A 41 0.40 1.90 -8.97
C PHE A 41 -0.84 2.20 -9.83
N ALA A 42 -0.60 2.65 -11.07
CA ALA A 42 -1.64 3.07 -11.99
C ALA A 42 -1.38 2.60 -13.43
N GLU A 43 -2.44 2.43 -14.22
CA GLU A 43 -2.33 2.20 -15.66
C GLU A 43 -1.91 3.47 -16.40
N THR A 44 -2.43 4.61 -15.93
CA THR A 44 -2.13 5.95 -16.46
C THR A 44 -1.94 6.93 -15.32
N CYS A 45 -1.25 8.04 -15.55
CA CYS A 45 -1.07 9.09 -14.55
C CYS A 45 -1.23 10.45 -15.23
N THR A 46 -2.20 11.23 -14.77
CA THR A 46 -2.37 12.63 -15.19
C THR A 46 -1.81 13.54 -14.11
N ALA A 47 -0.80 14.33 -14.44
CA ALA A 47 -0.20 15.28 -13.51
C ALA A 47 -1.27 16.17 -12.87
N GLY A 48 -1.34 16.16 -11.54
CA GLY A 48 -2.19 17.06 -10.75
C GLY A 48 -3.61 16.57 -10.55
N VAL A 49 -3.95 15.40 -11.09
CA VAL A 49 -5.29 14.84 -11.02
C VAL A 49 -5.22 13.46 -10.38
N TYR A 50 -5.91 13.30 -9.25
CA TYR A 50 -6.25 11.99 -8.76
C TYR A 50 -7.54 11.54 -9.45
N ASN A 51 -7.50 10.37 -10.09
CA ASN A 51 -8.67 9.77 -10.70
C ASN A 51 -8.67 8.27 -10.40
N HIS A 52 -9.66 7.81 -9.64
CA HIS A 52 -9.76 6.41 -9.23
C HIS A 52 -9.67 5.44 -10.42
N SER A 53 -10.20 5.81 -11.59
CA SER A 53 -10.22 4.94 -12.77
C SER A 53 -8.83 4.70 -13.38
N GLN A 54 -7.83 5.50 -13.01
CA GLN A 54 -6.45 5.38 -13.47
C GLN A 54 -5.65 4.32 -12.70
N TYR A 55 -6.02 4.02 -11.44
CA TYR A 55 -5.28 3.08 -10.62
C TYR A 55 -5.34 1.65 -11.17
N LEU A 56 -4.28 0.87 -10.89
CA LEU A 56 -4.31 -0.56 -11.19
C LEU A 56 -5.44 -1.25 -10.41
N ALA A 57 -6.14 -2.16 -11.07
CA ALA A 57 -7.04 -3.10 -10.41
C ALA A 57 -6.61 -4.52 -10.76
N LEU A 58 -6.01 -5.19 -9.78
CA LEU A 58 -5.49 -6.55 -9.95
C LEU A 58 -6.51 -7.54 -9.39
N ASN A 59 -6.96 -8.49 -10.22
CA ASN A 59 -7.65 -9.67 -9.73
C ASN A 59 -6.61 -10.73 -9.32
N MET A 60 -6.43 -10.87 -8.02
CA MET A 60 -5.39 -11.72 -7.43
C MET A 60 -5.79 -13.18 -7.19
N LEU A 61 -7.04 -13.56 -7.49
CA LEU A 61 -7.50 -14.94 -7.31
C LEU A 61 -6.67 -15.91 -8.17
N GLY A 62 -5.98 -16.85 -7.51
CA GLY A 62 -5.10 -17.82 -8.17
C GLY A 62 -3.87 -17.20 -8.84
N ARG A 63 -3.46 -16.00 -8.44
CA ARG A 63 -2.28 -15.29 -8.94
C ARG A 63 -1.23 -15.12 -7.85
N THR A 64 -0.01 -14.78 -8.25
CA THR A 64 1.11 -14.50 -7.34
C THR A 64 1.66 -13.10 -7.62
N ILE A 65 1.84 -12.32 -6.56
CA ILE A 65 2.68 -11.12 -6.58
C ILE A 65 4.06 -11.52 -6.04
N SER A 66 5.11 -11.04 -6.69
CA SER A 66 6.49 -11.17 -6.22
C SER A 66 7.17 -9.84 -6.36
N PHE A 67 7.90 -9.43 -5.32
CA PHE A 67 8.62 -8.17 -5.28
C PHE A 67 9.91 -8.34 -4.48
N THR A 68 10.82 -7.39 -4.62
CA THR A 68 12.06 -7.32 -3.83
C THR A 68 12.03 -6.00 -3.08
N VAL A 69 12.38 -6.05 -1.80
CA VAL A 69 12.41 -4.88 -0.92
C VAL A 69 13.73 -4.87 -0.17
N ASN A 70 14.31 -3.68 -0.03
CA ASN A 70 15.42 -3.43 0.87
C ASN A 70 14.91 -2.56 2.02
N LEU A 71 14.77 -3.17 3.20
CA LEU A 71 14.27 -2.49 4.40
C LEU A 71 15.36 -1.72 5.16
N LYS A 72 16.62 -1.72 4.68
CA LYS A 72 17.71 -1.01 5.34
C LYS A 72 17.37 0.47 5.50
N GLY A 73 17.39 0.95 6.75
CA GLY A 73 17.04 2.32 7.11
C GLY A 73 15.65 2.46 7.74
N ALA A 74 14.75 1.48 7.57
CA ALA A 74 13.51 1.40 8.33
C ALA A 74 13.81 0.78 9.71
N GLY A 75 14.14 1.63 10.69
CA GLY A 75 14.44 1.21 12.06
C GLY A 75 13.19 0.89 12.90
N CYS A 76 13.39 0.72 14.21
CA CYS A 76 12.28 0.54 15.15
C CYS A 76 11.26 1.69 15.06
N GLY A 77 9.97 1.36 15.19
CA GLY A 77 8.87 2.32 15.09
C GLY A 77 8.52 2.77 13.66
N CYS A 78 9.32 2.38 12.66
CA CYS A 78 8.97 2.58 11.25
C CYS A 78 8.08 1.43 10.76
N ASN A 79 7.17 1.73 9.85
CA ASN A 79 6.41 0.73 9.09
C ASN A 79 6.53 1.07 7.60
N ALA A 80 7.25 0.24 6.84
CA ALA A 80 7.24 0.25 5.39
C ALA A 80 6.18 -0.76 4.93
N ALA A 81 5.18 -0.27 4.20
CA ALA A 81 4.04 -1.07 3.80
C ALA A 81 3.95 -1.28 2.28
N PHE A 82 3.58 -2.49 1.87
CA PHE A 82 3.14 -2.81 0.51
C PHE A 82 1.86 -3.65 0.60
N TYR A 83 0.77 -3.13 0.06
CA TYR A 83 -0.56 -3.63 0.34
C TYR A 83 -1.53 -3.33 -0.82
N LEU A 84 -2.69 -3.99 -0.80
CA LEU A 84 -3.75 -3.85 -1.79
C LEU A 84 -5.01 -3.30 -1.14
N VAL A 85 -5.62 -2.32 -1.80
CA VAL A 85 -6.88 -1.70 -1.39
C VAL A 85 -7.75 -1.43 -2.61
N ASN A 86 -9.07 -1.29 -2.41
CA ASN A 86 -10.04 -1.15 -3.50
C ASN A 86 -10.14 0.29 -4.05
N MET A 87 -8.99 0.94 -4.32
CA MET A 87 -8.95 2.34 -4.75
C MET A 87 -9.58 2.57 -6.12
N ARG A 88 -9.44 1.65 -7.09
CA ARG A 88 -10.07 1.82 -8.42
C ARG A 88 -11.60 1.79 -8.34
N GLN A 89 -12.14 0.98 -7.43
CA GLN A 89 -13.58 0.85 -7.19
C GLN A 89 -14.13 1.94 -6.27
N ASN A 90 -13.26 2.61 -5.51
CA ASN A 90 -13.66 3.70 -4.63
C ASN A 90 -13.92 4.99 -5.43
N ARG A 91 -15.18 5.40 -5.50
CA ARG A 91 -15.59 6.68 -6.11
C ARG A 91 -15.69 7.84 -5.12
N GLN A 92 -15.45 7.57 -3.83
CA GLN A 92 -15.51 8.59 -2.79
C GLN A 92 -14.14 9.25 -2.63
N LEU A 93 -14.09 10.56 -2.83
CA LEU A 93 -12.90 11.36 -2.53
C LEU A 93 -12.65 11.35 -1.01
N SER A 94 -11.42 11.05 -0.63
CA SER A 94 -10.96 10.93 0.74
C SER A 94 -10.64 12.30 1.35
N THR A 95 -10.44 12.36 2.67
CA THR A 95 -9.94 13.58 3.34
C THR A 95 -8.48 13.89 3.00
N CYS A 96 -7.78 12.98 2.33
CA CYS A 96 -6.42 13.18 1.81
C CYS A 96 -6.41 13.74 0.38
N HIS A 97 -7.57 14.16 -0.15
CA HIS A 97 -7.74 14.74 -1.49
C HIS A 97 -7.37 13.79 -2.64
N ASP A 98 -7.37 12.48 -2.38
CA ASP A 98 -7.24 11.40 -3.35
C ASP A 98 -8.39 10.38 -3.15
N TYR A 99 -8.35 9.25 -3.84
CA TYR A 99 -9.36 8.18 -3.67
C TYR A 99 -8.87 7.05 -2.75
N HIS A 100 -7.90 7.35 -1.87
CA HIS A 100 -7.41 6.37 -0.93
C HIS A 100 -8.51 5.90 0.02
N CYS A 101 -8.51 4.60 0.29
CA CYS A 101 -9.31 3.94 1.30
C CYS A 101 -8.46 2.78 1.85
N ASP A 102 -8.71 2.42 3.11
CA ASP A 102 -8.09 1.29 3.80
C ASP A 102 -9.04 0.80 4.89
N ALA A 103 -8.75 -0.30 5.58
CA ALA A 103 -9.63 -0.82 6.62
C ALA A 103 -9.65 0.11 7.86
N LYS A 104 -8.54 0.80 8.12
CA LYS A 104 -8.38 1.75 9.23
C LYS A 104 -9.20 3.04 9.06
N LYS A 105 -9.56 3.39 7.83
CA LYS A 105 -10.10 4.70 7.43
C LYS A 105 -9.13 5.86 7.68
N VAL A 106 -7.83 5.72 7.40
CA VAL A 106 -6.83 6.78 7.66
C VAL A 106 -7.20 8.08 6.96
N CYS A 107 -7.77 8.01 5.75
CA CYS A 107 -8.28 9.16 4.99
C CYS A 107 -9.83 9.24 4.98
N GLY A 108 -10.48 8.68 5.99
CA GLY A 108 -11.93 8.79 6.20
C GLY A 108 -12.81 7.83 5.40
N VAL A 109 -12.24 7.04 4.48
CA VAL A 109 -12.98 6.07 3.65
C VAL A 109 -12.53 4.65 3.97
N ALA A 110 -13.47 3.73 4.25
CA ALA A 110 -13.15 2.31 4.45
C ALA A 110 -13.22 1.51 3.16
N CYS A 111 -12.31 0.56 3.01
CA CYS A 111 -12.47 -0.54 2.08
C CYS A 111 -11.75 -1.80 2.60
N ALA A 112 -11.95 -2.93 1.91
CA ALA A 112 -11.17 -4.13 2.18
C ALA A 112 -9.69 -3.89 1.83
N GLU A 113 -8.81 -4.55 2.58
CA GLU A 113 -7.37 -4.33 2.55
C GLU A 113 -6.65 -5.68 2.68
N ILE A 114 -5.57 -5.85 1.93
CA ILE A 114 -4.67 -7.00 2.02
C ILE A 114 -3.27 -6.44 2.19
N ASP A 115 -2.75 -6.51 3.40
CA ASP A 115 -1.39 -6.15 3.75
C ASP A 115 -0.46 -7.29 3.37
N ILE A 116 0.21 -7.14 2.22
CA ILE A 116 1.20 -8.11 1.76
C ILE A 116 2.46 -8.01 2.65
N MET A 117 2.82 -6.78 3.05
CA MET A 117 3.93 -6.49 3.93
C MET A 117 3.63 -5.24 4.75
N GLU A 118 3.72 -5.35 6.07
CA GLU A 118 3.96 -4.27 7.02
C GLU A 118 5.22 -4.63 7.79
N ALA A 119 6.32 -3.93 7.52
CA ALA A 119 7.62 -4.37 8.00
C ALA A 119 8.60 -3.24 8.26
N ASN A 120 9.63 -3.56 9.03
CA ASN A 120 10.85 -2.79 9.13
C ASN A 120 12.03 -3.74 9.17
N MET A 121 13.23 -3.24 9.48
CA MET A 121 14.38 -4.13 9.58
C MET A 121 14.17 -5.26 10.59
N PHE A 122 13.36 -5.04 11.64
CA PHE A 122 13.18 -5.82 12.88
C PHE A 122 11.96 -6.75 12.93
N ALA A 123 10.94 -6.48 12.12
CA ALA A 123 9.70 -7.25 12.15
C ALA A 123 9.02 -7.29 10.79
N TRP A 124 8.21 -8.33 10.58
CA TRP A 124 7.39 -8.50 9.40
C TRP A 124 5.99 -8.97 9.78
N HIS A 125 4.98 -8.40 9.12
CA HIS A 125 3.60 -8.83 9.24
C HIS A 125 2.86 -8.76 7.90
N SER A 126 1.89 -9.64 7.70
CA SER A 126 0.97 -9.66 6.56
C SER A 126 -0.43 -9.93 7.09
N THR A 127 -1.44 -9.19 6.64
CA THR A 127 -2.80 -9.24 7.21
C THR A 127 -3.86 -9.12 6.13
N VAL A 128 -5.04 -9.70 6.34
CA VAL A 128 -6.23 -9.51 5.52
C VAL A 128 -7.29 -8.85 6.36
N HIS A 129 -7.83 -7.74 5.85
CA HIS A 129 -8.85 -6.96 6.51
C HIS A 129 -10.14 -6.95 5.67
N THR A 130 -11.26 -7.23 6.34
CA THR A 130 -12.56 -6.80 5.81
C THR A 130 -12.71 -5.28 5.99
N MET A 131 -13.62 -4.65 5.24
CA MET A 131 -13.85 -3.20 5.34
C MET A 131 -14.37 -2.70 6.72
N ILE A 132 -14.81 -3.62 7.59
CA ILE A 132 -15.23 -3.31 8.96
C ILE A 132 -14.22 -3.81 10.00
N ASP A 133 -13.20 -4.57 9.59
CA ASP A 133 -12.16 -5.09 10.45
C ASP A 133 -11.01 -4.11 10.55
N ARG A 134 -11.26 -3.08 11.35
CA ARG A 134 -10.26 -2.06 11.67
C ARG A 134 -9.08 -2.61 12.44
N THR A 135 -9.21 -3.74 13.14
CA THR A 135 -8.16 -4.23 14.05
C THR A 135 -7.27 -5.28 13.41
N GLY A 136 -7.73 -5.95 12.36
CA GLY A 136 -7.04 -7.11 11.80
C GLY A 136 -7.32 -8.36 12.64
N ALA A 137 -8.59 -8.62 12.93
CA ALA A 137 -8.98 -9.89 13.54
C ALA A 137 -8.53 -11.03 12.60
N PRO A 138 -7.92 -12.09 13.14
CA PRO A 138 -6.54 -12.51 12.86
C PRO A 138 -6.36 -13.32 11.57
N GLY A 139 -6.62 -12.70 10.42
CA GLY A 139 -6.29 -13.27 9.13
C GLY A 139 -4.88 -12.85 8.69
N GLY A 140 -3.81 -13.32 9.33
CA GLY A 140 -2.45 -12.83 9.02
C GLY A 140 -1.32 -13.85 9.18
N PHE A 141 -0.17 -13.51 8.59
CA PHE A 141 1.10 -14.24 8.72
C PHE A 141 2.20 -13.32 9.21
N GLY A 142 3.16 -13.91 9.90
CA GLY A 142 4.26 -13.17 10.50
C GLY A 142 4.09 -12.99 11.98
N GLY A 143 3.46 -13.95 12.70
CA GLY A 143 3.55 -14.13 14.15
C GLY A 143 4.05 -15.54 14.52
N GLY A 144 4.41 -15.76 15.79
CA GLY A 144 5.03 -17.00 16.32
C GLY A 144 4.06 -18.17 16.57
N ASP A 145 4.50 -19.22 17.27
CA ASP A 145 3.64 -20.37 17.61
C ASP A 145 2.44 -19.91 18.46
N GLY A 146 1.26 -19.84 17.83
CA GLY A 146 0.02 -19.41 18.48
C GLY A 146 -0.17 -17.88 18.56
N TYR A 147 0.63 -17.10 17.84
CA TYR A 147 0.51 -15.63 17.76
C TYR A 147 0.40 -15.19 16.31
N ASP A 148 -0.52 -14.27 16.06
CA ASP A 148 -0.92 -13.74 14.76
C ASP A 148 -0.57 -12.26 14.60
N GLY A 149 0.13 -11.65 15.56
CA GLY A 149 0.67 -10.30 15.42
C GLY A 149 2.12 -10.29 14.92
N PRO A 150 2.81 -9.13 14.92
CA PRO A 150 4.12 -8.97 14.31
C PRO A 150 5.20 -9.88 14.92
N ARG A 151 6.01 -10.52 14.06
CA ARG A 151 7.10 -11.41 14.44
C ARG A 151 8.34 -10.57 14.58
N ASP A 152 8.84 -10.53 15.80
CA ASP A 152 10.18 -10.06 16.11
C ASP A 152 11.18 -11.20 15.79
N TRP A 153 12.33 -10.87 15.20
CA TRP A 153 13.42 -11.81 14.96
C TRP A 153 14.53 -11.75 16.00
#